data_AF-A0A7T0WIQ7-F1
#
_entry.id   AF-A0A7T0WIQ7-F1
#
_cell.length_a   1.000
_cell.length_b   1.000
_cell.length_c   1.000
_cell.angle_alpha   90.00
_cell.angle_beta   90.00
_cell.angle_gamma   90.00
#
_symmetry.space_group_name_H-M   'P 1'
#
loop_
_entity.id
_entity.type
_entity.pdbx_description
1 polymer ?
#
loop_
_entity_poly.entity_id
_entity_poly.type
_entity_poly.pdbx_seq_one_letter_code
_entity_poly.pdbx_strand_id
1 'polypeptide(L)'
;MNEHRPLFKHIRNHAALFSDLSHYRNAAVAELGFPQYEFHKTPKFVTDDGQRLTIEPERSIVLPKVNVLEGVKSKLVEHVPGLSMVKHSEIGYRYPTAALAGLDAPFIKRMRSEYFHKVDEDRSICRPVNLSYGIKSRGKADNRQEYEVWMPDEAPDQNPLPLLIENYGEDLPNDVRHFVEQPSRVHGWMGVKRAAFEALYRNSVACGDLIICVAMSVDAYNIGAQPDLSYSPQVESSVAASNAELEWEVEGYYAPRGWTFDHDAVWSAIYHTLEAVGAPLNDLYSHAILPITQSKTERILSTLSSLGVSQAHIDELNLQPWEFLQTESQHRVKSHDPSRPVNLLGRLNRLFYQPELQLPSLNWMHDLIL
;
A
#
# COMPACT_ATOMS: atom_id res chain seq x y z
N MET A 1 -15.19 -17.58 -24.29
CA MET A 1 -13.86 -18.17 -24.01
C MET A 1 -13.32 -17.45 -22.79
N ASN A 2 -13.11 -18.14 -21.67
CA ASN A 2 -12.42 -17.55 -20.52
C ASN A 2 -10.95 -17.42 -20.92
N GLU A 3 -10.54 -16.24 -21.38
CA GLU A 3 -9.12 -15.92 -21.45
C GLU A 3 -8.52 -16.19 -20.07
N HIS A 4 -7.51 -17.05 -20.02
CA HIS A 4 -6.79 -17.36 -18.79
C HIS A 4 -6.13 -16.07 -18.32
N ARG A 5 -6.80 -15.35 -17.41
CA ARG A 5 -6.24 -14.17 -16.76
C ARG A 5 -4.98 -14.60 -16.01
N PRO A 6 -3.81 -13.99 -16.24
CA PRO A 6 -2.71 -14.10 -15.33
C PRO A 6 -3.09 -13.29 -14.09
N LEU A 7 -3.92 -13.85 -13.22
CA LEU A 7 -3.83 -13.46 -11.83
C LEU A 7 -2.38 -13.69 -11.48
N PHE A 8 -1.64 -12.64 -11.15
CA PHE A 8 -0.23 -12.68 -10.75
C PHE A 8 0.02 -13.46 -9.43
N LYS A 9 -0.84 -14.45 -9.13
CA LYS A 9 -0.73 -15.54 -8.15
C LYS A 9 0.59 -16.31 -8.22
N HIS A 10 1.37 -16.14 -9.29
CA HIS A 10 2.51 -17.00 -9.61
C HIS A 10 3.84 -16.27 -9.77
N ILE A 11 3.86 -14.94 -9.80
CA ILE A 11 5.14 -14.24 -9.87
C ILE A 11 5.78 -14.31 -8.50
N ARG A 12 7.02 -14.79 -8.43
CA ARG A 12 7.76 -15.08 -7.20
C ARG A 12 8.82 -14.02 -6.87
N ASN A 13 8.86 -12.93 -7.65
CA ASN A 13 9.90 -11.92 -7.62
C ASN A 13 9.33 -10.57 -8.08
N HIS A 14 9.53 -9.52 -7.29
CA HIS A 14 9.14 -8.14 -7.59
C HIS A 14 9.70 -7.66 -8.93
N ALA A 15 10.95 -7.99 -9.26
CA ALA A 15 11.55 -7.60 -10.53
C ALA A 15 10.81 -8.20 -11.74
N ALA A 16 10.38 -9.46 -11.65
CA ALA A 16 9.62 -10.11 -12.71
C ALA A 16 8.20 -9.51 -12.83
N LEU A 17 7.58 -9.20 -11.69
CA LEU A 17 6.25 -8.60 -11.61
C LEU A 17 6.24 -7.20 -12.22
N PHE A 18 7.17 -6.35 -11.81
CA PHE A 18 7.29 -5.00 -12.35
C PHE A 18 7.72 -5.01 -13.82
N SER A 19 8.54 -5.98 -14.23
CA SER A 19 8.88 -6.20 -15.64
C SER A 19 7.63 -6.55 -16.46
N ASP A 20 6.81 -7.50 -16.02
CA ASP A 20 5.58 -7.89 -16.71
C ASP A 20 4.56 -6.74 -16.75
N LEU A 21 4.37 -6.02 -15.64
CA LEU A 21 3.54 -4.81 -15.62
C LEU A 21 4.05 -3.74 -16.59
N SER A 22 5.37 -3.52 -16.65
CA SER A 22 5.95 -2.59 -17.61
C SER A 22 5.66 -3.00 -19.06
N HIS A 23 5.63 -4.31 -19.34
CA HIS A 23 5.26 -4.81 -20.66
C HIS A 23 3.80 -4.52 -20.99
N TYR A 24 2.86 -4.79 -20.07
CA TYR A 24 1.45 -4.47 -20.26
C TYR A 24 1.21 -2.95 -20.41
N ARG A 25 1.88 -2.11 -19.61
CA ARG A 25 1.80 -0.65 -19.76
C ARG A 25 2.32 -0.17 -21.11
N ASN A 26 3.50 -0.64 -21.52
CA ASN A 26 4.08 -0.27 -22.81
C ASN A 26 3.17 -0.69 -23.99
N ALA A 27 2.58 -1.89 -23.90
CA ALA A 27 1.62 -2.36 -24.90
C ALA A 27 0.36 -1.47 -24.93
N ALA A 28 -0.20 -1.11 -23.77
CA ALA A 28 -1.34 -0.21 -23.68
C ALA A 28 -1.04 1.19 -24.25
N VAL A 29 0.13 1.76 -23.98
CA VAL A 29 0.57 3.04 -24.56
C VAL A 29 0.70 2.95 -26.08
N ALA A 30 1.25 1.84 -26.60
CA ALA A 30 1.34 1.61 -28.04
C ALA A 30 -0.06 1.45 -28.69
N GLU A 31 -0.98 0.74 -28.05
CA GLU A 31 -2.39 0.61 -28.49
C GLU A 31 -3.11 1.96 -28.54
N LEU A 32 -2.76 2.89 -27.64
CA LEU A 32 -3.26 4.27 -27.66
C LEU A 32 -2.67 5.13 -28.79
N GLY A 33 -1.69 4.62 -29.54
CA GLY A 33 -1.07 5.30 -30.68
C GLY A 33 0.30 5.93 -30.40
N PHE A 34 0.96 5.59 -29.28
CA PHE A 34 2.22 6.21 -28.85
C PHE A 34 3.40 5.24 -28.70
N PRO A 35 3.76 4.46 -29.74
CA PRO A 35 4.83 3.46 -29.64
C PRO A 35 6.24 4.04 -29.42
N GLN A 36 6.41 5.36 -29.57
CA GLN A 36 7.69 6.07 -29.38
C GLN A 36 7.78 6.78 -28.03
N TYR A 37 6.82 6.55 -27.13
CA TYR A 37 6.87 7.12 -25.78
C TYR A 37 7.68 6.21 -24.85
N GLU A 38 8.31 6.80 -23.85
CA GLU A 38 9.09 6.10 -22.84
C GLU A 38 8.60 6.45 -21.43
N PHE A 39 8.74 5.50 -20.50
CA PHE A 39 8.28 5.66 -19.12
C PHE A 39 9.33 6.41 -18.29
N HIS A 40 8.86 7.37 -17.51
CA HIS A 40 9.60 8.10 -16.51
C HIS A 40 8.92 7.94 -15.15
N LYS A 41 9.70 7.71 -14.11
CA LYS A 41 9.18 7.70 -12.73
C LYS A 41 8.78 9.13 -12.34
N THR A 42 7.82 9.26 -11.44
CA THR A 42 7.47 10.53 -10.79
C THR A 42 8.74 11.23 -10.29
N PRO A 43 9.01 12.47 -10.71
CA PRO A 43 10.17 13.21 -10.22
C PRO A 43 9.96 13.53 -8.75
N LYS A 44 11.05 13.64 -7.97
CA LYS A 44 10.95 14.12 -6.58
C LYS A 44 10.29 15.49 -6.53
N PHE A 45 9.54 15.79 -5.47
CA PHE A 45 9.06 17.14 -5.23
C PHE A 45 10.24 18.01 -4.78
N VAL A 46 10.38 19.20 -5.36
CA VAL A 46 11.42 20.16 -4.97
C VAL A 46 10.73 21.34 -4.30
N THR A 47 11.01 21.56 -3.02
CA THR A 47 10.46 22.68 -2.26
C THR A 47 11.13 24.00 -2.64
N ASP A 48 10.54 25.13 -2.25
CA ASP A 48 11.09 26.48 -2.49
C ASP A 48 12.50 26.67 -1.91
N ASP A 49 12.83 25.97 -0.81
CA ASP A 49 14.15 25.99 -0.17
C ASP A 49 15.12 24.93 -0.76
N GLY A 50 14.71 24.22 -1.81
CA GLY A 50 15.54 23.28 -2.57
C GLY A 50 15.57 21.85 -2.03
N GLN A 51 14.81 21.54 -0.98
CA GLN A 51 14.72 20.18 -0.45
C GLN A 51 14.03 19.26 -1.45
N ARG A 52 14.54 18.03 -1.56
CA ARG A 52 14.02 17.01 -2.47
C ARG A 52 13.23 15.98 -1.69
N LEU A 53 11.91 16.06 -1.76
CA LEU A 53 10.99 15.19 -1.04
C LEU A 53 10.47 14.09 -1.96
N THR A 54 10.49 12.85 -1.46
CA THR A 54 9.69 11.79 -2.03
C THR A 54 8.26 11.98 -1.51
N ILE A 55 7.35 12.26 -2.44
CA ILE A 55 5.93 12.40 -2.16
C ILE A 55 5.27 11.36 -3.03
N GLU A 56 4.58 10.39 -2.43
CA GLU A 56 3.68 9.50 -3.18
C GLU A 56 2.46 10.34 -3.59
N PRO A 57 2.27 10.63 -4.88
CA PRO A 57 1.11 11.41 -5.34
C PRO A 57 -0.12 10.50 -5.29
N GLU A 58 -0.77 10.42 -4.13
CA GLU A 58 -1.89 9.52 -3.89
C GLU A 58 -3.10 10.20 -3.23
N ARG A 59 -4.26 9.57 -3.43
CA ARG A 59 -5.55 9.93 -2.83
C ARG A 59 -6.32 8.65 -2.50
N SER A 60 -7.28 8.76 -1.58
CA SER A 60 -8.16 7.64 -1.29
C SER A 60 -9.54 8.09 -0.84
N ILE A 61 -10.51 7.18 -0.94
CA ILE A 61 -11.81 7.28 -0.28
C ILE A 61 -12.02 6.07 0.62
N VAL A 62 -12.64 6.30 1.78
CA VAL A 62 -12.98 5.25 2.74
C VAL A 62 -14.47 4.96 2.68
N LEU A 63 -14.83 3.68 2.62
CA LEU A 63 -16.17 3.18 2.38
C LEU A 63 -16.57 2.16 3.46
N PRO A 64 -17.87 2.00 3.73
CA PRO A 64 -18.33 1.09 4.77
C PRO A 64 -18.09 -0.38 4.40
N LYS A 65 -18.19 -0.73 3.11
CA LYS A 65 -18.02 -2.11 2.66
C LYS A 65 -17.39 -2.13 1.29
N VAL A 66 -16.56 -3.13 1.04
CA VAL A 66 -15.86 -3.27 -0.23
C VAL A 66 -16.83 -3.51 -1.39
N ASN A 67 -17.99 -4.12 -1.11
CA ASN A 67 -19.07 -4.39 -2.07
C ASN A 67 -19.58 -3.11 -2.76
N VAL A 68 -19.42 -1.94 -2.11
CA VAL A 68 -19.78 -0.64 -2.70
C VAL A 68 -18.97 -0.36 -3.97
N LEU A 69 -17.76 -0.92 -4.07
CA LEU A 69 -16.84 -0.77 -5.19
C LEU A 69 -17.09 -1.76 -6.34
N GLU A 70 -18.25 -2.43 -6.36
CA GLU A 70 -18.64 -3.29 -7.48
C GLU A 70 -18.59 -2.52 -8.81
N GLY A 71 -17.91 -3.09 -9.81
CA GLY A 71 -17.74 -2.51 -11.13
C GLY A 71 -16.90 -1.23 -11.19
N VAL A 72 -16.03 -0.99 -10.20
CA VAL A 72 -15.27 0.28 -10.12
C VAL A 72 -14.47 0.58 -11.40
N LYS A 73 -13.87 -0.42 -12.06
CA LYS A 73 -13.13 -0.22 -13.32
C LYS A 73 -14.03 0.29 -14.43
N SER A 74 -15.19 -0.36 -14.61
CA SER A 74 -16.18 0.05 -15.61
C SER A 74 -16.69 1.47 -15.33
N LYS A 75 -17.02 1.77 -14.07
CA LYS A 75 -17.47 3.11 -13.63
C LYS A 75 -16.41 4.19 -13.90
N LEU A 76 -15.15 3.89 -13.62
CA LEU A 76 -14.02 4.80 -13.87
C LEU A 76 -13.86 5.13 -15.35
N VAL A 77 -13.88 4.13 -16.22
CA VAL A 77 -13.78 4.34 -17.68
C VAL A 77 -14.97 5.15 -18.20
N GLU A 78 -16.16 4.93 -17.64
CA GLU A 78 -17.37 5.67 -18.03
C GLU A 78 -17.35 7.14 -17.57
N HIS A 79 -16.85 7.40 -16.34
CA HIS A 79 -16.99 8.71 -15.70
C HIS A 79 -15.72 9.56 -15.67
N VAL A 80 -14.56 9.02 -16.05
CA VAL A 80 -13.28 9.76 -16.11
C VAL A 80 -12.81 9.88 -17.56
N PRO A 81 -13.14 10.99 -18.26
CA PRO A 81 -12.70 11.20 -19.63
C PRO A 81 -11.19 11.12 -19.78
N GLY A 82 -10.71 10.41 -20.81
CA GLY A 82 -9.28 10.27 -21.06
C GLY A 82 -8.58 9.18 -20.24
N LEU A 83 -9.30 8.50 -19.33
CA LEU A 83 -8.79 7.34 -18.61
C LEU A 83 -8.94 6.06 -19.45
N SER A 84 -7.88 5.26 -19.55
CA SER A 84 -7.86 3.97 -20.27
C SER A 84 -7.22 2.90 -19.39
N MET A 85 -7.93 1.81 -19.13
CA MET A 85 -7.40 0.72 -18.30
C MET A 85 -6.25 -0.01 -18.99
N VAL A 86 -5.18 -0.32 -18.25
CA VAL A 86 -4.11 -1.21 -18.73
C VAL A 86 -4.63 -2.64 -18.63
N LYS A 87 -4.83 -3.29 -19.77
CA LYS A 87 -5.34 -4.66 -19.83
C LYS A 87 -4.36 -5.62 -19.15
N HIS A 88 -4.89 -6.55 -18.36
CA HIS A 88 -4.12 -7.59 -17.64
C HIS A 88 -3.17 -7.04 -16.57
N SER A 89 -3.35 -5.80 -16.13
CA SER A 89 -2.61 -5.20 -15.01
C SER A 89 -3.18 -5.56 -13.63
N GLU A 90 -4.21 -6.41 -13.55
CA GLU A 90 -4.86 -6.70 -12.29
C GLU A 90 -3.99 -7.59 -11.40
N ILE A 91 -3.67 -7.11 -10.21
CA ILE A 91 -2.85 -7.83 -9.24
C ILE A 91 -3.56 -7.95 -7.91
N GLY A 92 -3.37 -9.09 -7.25
CA GLY A 92 -3.82 -9.30 -5.88
C GLY A 92 -2.62 -9.59 -5.00
N TYR A 93 -2.47 -8.83 -3.92
CA TYR A 93 -1.38 -9.03 -2.98
C TYR A 93 -1.87 -9.31 -1.57
N ARG A 94 -0.97 -9.78 -0.72
CA ARG A 94 -1.14 -9.74 0.73
C ARG A 94 0.11 -9.11 1.32
N TYR A 95 -0.08 -8.05 2.10
CA TYR A 95 1.00 -7.31 2.73
C TYR A 95 0.67 -7.07 4.21
N PRO A 96 0.93 -8.03 5.11
CA PRO A 96 1.03 -7.71 6.53
C PRO A 96 2.02 -6.56 6.68
N THR A 97 1.50 -5.52 7.30
CA THR A 97 2.21 -4.28 7.52
C THR A 97 2.28 -4.13 9.02
N ALA A 98 3.45 -4.36 9.58
CA ALA A 98 3.72 -3.84 10.89
C ALA A 98 3.99 -2.34 10.77
N ALA A 99 3.72 -1.59 11.83
CA ALA A 99 4.47 -0.35 11.91
C ALA A 99 4.92 0.01 13.31
N LEU A 100 5.97 0.82 13.34
CA LEU A 100 6.68 1.22 14.52
C LEU A 100 6.37 2.69 14.81
N ALA A 101 5.58 2.93 15.85
CA ALA A 101 5.16 4.26 16.25
C ALA A 101 4.46 4.22 17.61
N GLY A 102 5.01 4.94 18.60
CA GLY A 102 4.25 5.26 19.81
C GLY A 102 2.89 5.88 19.45
N LEU A 103 1.90 5.78 20.34
CA LEU A 103 0.55 6.30 20.10
C LEU A 103 0.54 7.81 19.74
N ASP A 104 1.60 8.53 20.08
CA ASP A 104 1.84 9.95 19.83
C ASP A 104 2.83 10.25 18.68
N ALA A 105 3.44 9.25 18.03
CA ALA A 105 4.57 9.45 17.11
C ALA A 105 4.21 10.13 15.77
N PRO A 106 4.79 11.30 15.43
CA PRO A 106 4.42 12.10 14.25
C PRO A 106 4.69 11.38 12.92
N PHE A 107 5.61 10.41 12.93
CA PHE A 107 5.96 9.53 11.84
C PHE A 107 5.80 8.08 12.26
N ILE A 108 5.74 7.19 11.27
CA ILE A 108 5.52 5.78 11.50
C ILE A 108 6.44 4.97 10.62
N LYS A 109 7.23 4.07 11.22
CA LYS A 109 8.10 3.16 10.49
C LYS A 109 7.30 1.93 10.05
N ARG A 110 6.83 1.86 8.82
CA ARG A 110 6.14 0.67 8.30
C ARG A 110 7.15 -0.40 7.94
N MET A 111 7.04 -1.55 8.57
CA MET A 111 7.70 -2.77 8.12
C MET A 111 6.69 -3.53 7.27
N ARG A 112 6.91 -3.55 5.96
CA ARG A 112 6.11 -4.41 5.08
C ARG A 112 6.88 -5.69 4.86
N SER A 113 6.14 -6.78 4.83
CA SER A 113 6.63 -7.95 4.15
C SER A 113 5.73 -8.32 3.00
N GLU A 114 6.35 -8.86 1.97
CA GLU A 114 5.71 -9.22 0.72
C GLU A 114 5.67 -10.74 0.60
N TYR A 115 4.54 -11.24 0.10
CA TYR A 115 4.19 -12.64 0.16
C TYR A 115 4.00 -13.21 -1.22
N PHE A 116 4.79 -14.22 -1.53
CA PHE A 116 4.56 -15.06 -2.70
C PHE A 116 4.19 -16.47 -2.27
N HIS A 117 3.03 -16.95 -2.73
CA HIS A 117 2.64 -18.33 -2.54
C HIS A 117 3.48 -19.24 -3.45
N LYS A 118 3.95 -20.38 -2.94
CA LYS A 118 4.39 -21.47 -3.84
C LYS A 118 3.16 -22.13 -4.47
N VAL A 119 3.33 -22.68 -5.67
CA VAL A 119 2.23 -23.27 -6.49
C VAL A 119 1.44 -24.34 -5.71
N ASP A 120 2.10 -25.01 -4.75
CA ASP A 120 1.54 -26.11 -3.95
C ASP A 120 1.57 -25.84 -2.42
N GLU A 121 1.82 -24.60 -2.00
CA GLU A 121 1.79 -24.26 -0.57
C GLU A 121 0.35 -24.15 -0.06
N ASP A 122 0.11 -24.69 1.13
CA ASP A 122 -1.15 -24.47 1.85
C ASP A 122 -1.35 -22.97 2.02
N ARG A 123 -2.35 -22.44 1.32
CA ARG A 123 -2.66 -21.02 1.22
C ARG A 123 -3.11 -20.41 2.55
N SER A 124 -3.26 -21.23 3.59
CA SER A 124 -3.61 -20.83 4.96
C SER A 124 -2.50 -20.04 5.66
N ILE A 125 -1.23 -20.15 5.24
CA ILE A 125 -0.11 -19.40 5.84
C ILE A 125 0.81 -18.86 4.74
N CYS A 126 0.89 -17.54 4.61
CA CYS A 126 1.80 -16.87 3.69
C CYS A 126 3.20 -16.75 4.33
N ARG A 127 4.30 -16.85 3.57
CA ARG A 127 5.68 -16.62 4.05
C ARG A 127 6.30 -15.29 3.55
N PRO A 128 6.93 -14.50 4.44
CA PRO A 128 7.58 -13.26 4.08
C PRO A 128 8.88 -13.56 3.36
N VAL A 129 9.18 -12.87 2.27
CA VAL A 129 10.45 -13.08 1.54
C VAL A 129 11.37 -11.86 1.52
N ASN A 130 10.86 -10.67 1.85
CA ASN A 130 11.62 -9.42 1.95
C ASN A 130 11.04 -8.54 3.07
N LEU A 131 11.83 -7.61 3.59
CA LEU A 131 11.35 -6.47 4.37
C LEU A 131 11.59 -5.14 3.65
N SER A 132 10.56 -4.28 3.63
CA SER A 132 10.76 -2.86 3.36
C SER A 132 10.47 -2.04 4.59
N TYR A 133 11.23 -0.96 4.72
CA TYR A 133 11.13 0.05 5.75
C TYR A 133 10.58 1.34 5.13
N GLY A 134 9.34 1.68 5.46
CA GLY A 134 8.74 2.95 5.08
C GLY A 134 8.67 3.92 6.25
N ILE A 135 8.98 5.19 6.07
CA ILE A 135 8.57 6.26 6.97
C ILE A 135 7.39 6.95 6.31
N LYS A 136 6.18 6.67 6.77
CA LYS A 136 5.02 7.43 6.33
C LYS A 136 4.74 8.55 7.33
N SER A 137 4.55 9.76 6.84
CA SER A 137 3.90 10.82 7.61
C SER A 137 2.37 10.65 7.59
N ARG A 138 1.70 11.36 8.50
CA ARG A 138 0.31 11.09 8.87
C ARG A 138 -0.73 11.68 7.90
N GLY A 139 -0.82 11.24 6.66
CA GLY A 139 -1.91 11.72 5.79
C GLY A 139 -1.68 11.44 4.32
N LYS A 140 -2.62 10.69 3.74
CA LYS A 140 -2.83 10.68 2.28
C LYS A 140 -3.71 11.91 1.99
N ALA A 141 -3.73 12.47 0.78
CA ALA A 141 -4.50 13.69 0.42
C ALA A 141 -4.06 15.07 0.97
N ASP A 142 -3.11 15.20 1.90
CA ASP A 142 -2.63 16.51 2.40
C ASP A 142 -1.12 16.77 2.19
N ASN A 143 -0.56 16.17 1.13
CA ASN A 143 0.82 16.41 0.65
C ASN A 143 1.90 16.19 1.70
N ARG A 144 1.73 15.19 2.58
CA ARG A 144 2.74 14.90 3.59
C ARG A 144 3.82 13.92 3.07
N GLN A 145 4.97 13.94 3.72
CA GLN A 145 6.19 13.24 3.33
C GLN A 145 6.09 11.72 3.48
N GLU A 146 6.54 10.99 2.49
CA GLU A 146 6.64 9.54 2.58
C GLU A 146 7.96 9.04 2.01
N TYR A 147 8.57 8.12 2.74
CA TYR A 147 9.84 7.50 2.39
C TYR A 147 9.67 5.99 2.46
N GLU A 148 10.20 5.26 1.48
CA GLU A 148 10.31 3.80 1.55
C GLU A 148 11.68 3.34 1.07
N VAL A 149 12.30 2.46 1.84
CA VAL A 149 13.61 1.88 1.58
C VAL A 149 13.57 0.38 1.82
N TRP A 150 14.12 -0.37 0.88
CA TRP A 150 14.29 -1.81 1.02
C TRP A 150 15.43 -2.12 1.97
N MET A 151 15.15 -2.97 2.95
CA MET A 151 16.14 -3.39 3.94
C MET A 151 16.79 -4.69 3.48
N PRO A 152 18.10 -4.88 3.70
CA PRO A 152 18.72 -6.18 3.57
C PRO A 152 18.15 -7.14 4.62
N ASP A 153 17.71 -8.32 4.19
CA ASP A 153 17.13 -9.33 5.07
C ASP A 153 18.12 -9.82 6.15
N GLU A 154 19.42 -9.73 5.87
CA GLU A 154 20.49 -10.17 6.77
C GLU A 154 20.76 -9.17 7.90
N ALA A 155 20.28 -7.93 7.80
CA ALA A 155 20.53 -6.87 8.79
C ALA A 155 19.29 -5.97 9.02
N PRO A 156 18.14 -6.54 9.45
CA PRO A 156 16.89 -5.80 9.65
C PRO A 156 16.96 -4.74 10.77
N ASP A 157 17.99 -4.80 11.62
CA ASP A 157 18.23 -3.85 12.72
C ASP A 157 19.17 -2.70 12.35
N GLN A 158 19.71 -2.72 11.13
CA GLN A 158 20.57 -1.64 10.68
C GLN A 158 19.78 -0.33 10.63
N ASN A 159 20.39 0.76 11.07
CA ASN A 159 19.85 2.10 10.86
C ASN A 159 19.64 2.32 9.36
N PRO A 160 18.41 2.55 8.87
CA PRO A 160 18.16 2.71 7.44
C PRO A 160 18.56 4.08 6.90
N LEU A 161 18.96 5.02 7.77
CA LEU A 161 19.31 6.39 7.37
C LEU A 161 20.43 6.49 6.32
N PRO A 162 21.55 5.73 6.41
CA PRO A 162 22.56 5.73 5.36
C PRO A 162 21.99 5.24 4.01
N LEU A 163 21.12 4.22 4.01
CA LEU A 163 20.49 3.73 2.78
C LEU A 163 19.55 4.79 2.16
N LEU A 164 18.76 5.50 2.99
CA LEU A 164 17.90 6.61 2.56
C LEU A 164 18.72 7.74 1.91
N ILE A 165 19.79 8.18 2.57
CA ILE A 165 20.59 9.31 2.09
C ILE A 165 21.43 8.92 0.87
N GLU A 166 22.16 7.81 0.93
CA GLU A 166 23.17 7.44 -0.06
C GLU A 166 22.56 6.87 -1.35
N ASN A 167 21.54 6.00 -1.23
CA ASN A 167 20.96 5.34 -2.41
C ASN A 167 19.83 6.15 -3.04
N TYR A 168 19.03 6.83 -2.23
CA TYR A 168 17.89 7.60 -2.74
C TYR A 168 18.24 9.07 -2.91
N GLY A 169 19.33 9.59 -2.34
CA GLY A 169 19.77 10.98 -2.54
C GLY A 169 18.75 11.99 -2.01
N GLU A 170 18.27 11.74 -0.79
CA GLU A 170 17.21 12.53 -0.13
C GLU A 170 17.76 13.46 0.95
N ASP A 171 17.28 14.71 0.93
CA ASP A 171 17.52 15.70 1.99
C ASP A 171 16.45 15.53 3.09
N LEU A 172 16.53 14.43 3.83
CA LEU A 172 15.54 14.13 4.87
C LEU A 172 15.48 15.25 5.91
N PRO A 173 14.27 15.74 6.28
CA PRO A 173 14.10 16.67 7.38
C PRO A 173 14.68 16.15 8.70
N ASN A 174 15.15 17.05 9.56
CA ASN A 174 15.85 16.67 10.80
C ASN A 174 14.97 15.81 11.74
N ASP A 175 13.69 16.11 11.86
CA ASP A 175 12.74 15.33 12.67
C ASP A 175 12.54 13.91 12.12
N VAL A 176 12.49 13.74 10.80
CA VAL A 176 12.47 12.44 10.12
C VAL A 176 13.77 11.68 10.41
N ARG A 177 14.93 12.33 10.27
CA ARG A 177 16.25 11.72 10.55
C ARG A 177 16.34 11.22 11.98
N HIS A 178 16.00 12.07 12.95
CA HIS A 178 16.02 11.69 14.37
C HIS A 178 15.02 10.57 14.68
N PHE A 179 13.84 10.58 14.05
CA PHE A 179 12.87 9.50 14.22
C PHE A 179 13.40 8.16 13.69
N VAL A 180 14.06 8.16 12.52
CA VAL A 180 14.65 6.96 11.91
C VAL A 180 15.70 6.31 12.79
N GLU A 181 16.52 7.10 13.47
CA GLU A 181 17.59 6.60 14.34
C GLU A 181 17.08 5.92 15.62
N GLN A 182 15.83 6.13 16.01
CA GLN A 182 15.25 5.50 17.20
C GLN A 182 15.19 3.97 17.05
N PRO A 183 15.42 3.18 18.12
CA PRO A 183 15.22 1.74 18.07
C PRO A 183 13.81 1.37 17.59
N SER A 184 13.75 0.31 16.79
CA SER A 184 12.50 -0.21 16.25
C SER A 184 11.54 -0.66 17.37
N ARG A 185 10.27 -0.25 17.32
CA ARG A 185 9.22 -0.66 18.27
C ARG A 185 7.97 -1.11 17.53
N VAL A 186 7.70 -2.40 17.37
CA VAL A 186 6.59 -2.82 16.50
C VAL A 186 5.24 -2.78 17.21
N HIS A 187 4.28 -2.14 16.55
CA HIS A 187 2.85 -2.31 16.76
C HIS A 187 2.34 -3.17 15.60
N GLY A 188 1.91 -4.40 15.88
CA GLY A 188 1.44 -5.28 14.82
C GLY A 188 0.10 -4.78 14.26
N TRP A 189 -0.05 -4.77 12.93
CA TRP A 189 -1.32 -4.86 12.20
C TRP A 189 -1.13 -5.54 10.86
N MET A 190 -2.24 -5.72 10.14
CA MET A 190 -2.22 -6.48 8.91
C MET A 190 -3.17 -5.84 7.90
N GLY A 191 -2.61 -5.17 6.90
CA GLY A 191 -3.37 -4.70 5.74
C GLY A 191 -3.46 -5.78 4.67
N VAL A 192 -4.51 -5.74 3.84
CA VAL A 192 -4.52 -6.54 2.60
C VAL A 192 -4.96 -5.69 1.42
N LYS A 193 -4.03 -5.47 0.48
CA LYS A 193 -4.32 -4.94 -0.85
C LYS A 193 -4.83 -6.08 -1.73
N ARG A 194 -6.15 -6.29 -1.75
CA ARG A 194 -6.72 -7.51 -2.35
C ARG A 194 -6.87 -7.42 -3.86
N ALA A 195 -6.98 -6.22 -4.41
CA ALA A 195 -7.00 -5.98 -5.84
C ALA A 195 -6.31 -4.64 -6.15
N ALA A 196 -5.47 -4.61 -7.16
CA ALA A 196 -4.85 -3.42 -7.72
C ALA A 196 -4.87 -3.53 -9.25
N PHE A 197 -4.86 -2.40 -9.94
CA PHE A 197 -4.87 -2.33 -11.40
C PHE A 197 -4.31 -0.98 -11.85
N GLU A 198 -3.81 -0.92 -13.08
CA GLU A 198 -3.25 0.31 -13.64
C GLU A 198 -4.16 0.87 -14.74
N ALA A 199 -4.11 2.19 -14.87
CA ALA A 199 -4.76 2.95 -15.93
C ALA A 199 -3.81 4.04 -16.46
N LEU A 200 -4.08 4.48 -17.68
CA LEU A 200 -3.39 5.57 -18.35
C LEU A 200 -4.37 6.73 -18.47
N TYR A 201 -4.01 7.89 -17.94
CA TYR A 201 -4.79 9.11 -18.07
C TYR A 201 -4.18 10.06 -19.09
N ARG A 202 -5.04 10.66 -19.92
CA ARG A 202 -4.66 11.60 -20.97
C ARG A 202 -5.57 12.81 -20.99
N ASN A 203 -4.96 13.98 -20.98
CA ASN A 203 -5.65 15.24 -21.24
C ASN A 203 -4.68 16.20 -21.92
N SER A 204 -4.82 16.43 -23.23
CA SER A 204 -3.87 17.26 -23.98
C SER A 204 -3.89 18.73 -23.57
N VAL A 205 -4.98 19.21 -22.97
CA VAL A 205 -5.10 20.60 -22.50
C VAL A 205 -4.37 20.79 -21.17
N ALA A 206 -4.51 19.84 -20.25
CA ALA A 206 -3.96 19.97 -18.90
C ALA A 206 -2.60 19.27 -18.70
N CYS A 207 -2.34 18.19 -19.44
CA CYS A 207 -1.13 17.37 -19.32
C CYS A 207 -0.21 17.48 -20.55
N GLY A 208 -0.61 18.19 -21.60
CA GLY A 208 0.14 18.26 -22.85
C GLY A 208 0.33 16.87 -23.49
N ASP A 209 1.57 16.56 -23.86
CA ASP A 209 1.95 15.26 -24.44
C ASP A 209 2.26 14.18 -23.38
N LEU A 210 1.98 14.44 -22.09
CA LEU A 210 2.17 13.44 -21.05
C LEU A 210 0.99 12.45 -21.00
N ILE A 211 1.31 11.18 -20.83
CA ILE A 211 0.35 10.14 -20.46
C ILE A 211 0.67 9.71 -19.04
N ILE A 212 -0.24 10.00 -18.10
CA ILE A 212 0.02 9.74 -16.68
C ILE A 212 -0.39 8.31 -16.33
N CYS A 213 0.50 7.58 -15.67
CA CYS A 213 0.26 6.21 -15.21
C CYS A 213 -0.33 6.25 -13.81
N VAL A 214 -1.58 5.80 -13.66
CA VAL A 214 -2.30 5.77 -12.39
C VAL A 214 -2.43 4.31 -11.95
N ALA A 215 -1.90 3.97 -10.79
CA ALA A 215 -2.23 2.72 -10.12
C ALA A 215 -3.42 2.94 -9.19
N MET A 216 -4.33 1.99 -9.13
CA MET A 216 -5.48 2.01 -8.25
C MET A 216 -5.52 0.73 -7.45
N SER A 217 -5.93 0.82 -6.19
CA SER A 217 -6.07 -0.36 -5.33
C SER A 217 -7.34 -0.34 -4.49
N VAL A 218 -7.94 -1.52 -4.36
CA VAL A 218 -9.04 -1.79 -3.46
C VAL A 218 -8.51 -2.59 -2.30
N ASP A 219 -8.53 -1.92 -1.16
CA ASP A 219 -8.05 -2.46 0.08
C ASP A 219 -9.21 -2.87 0.98
N ALA A 220 -9.06 -4.04 1.58
CA ALA A 220 -9.94 -4.54 2.63
C ALA A 220 -9.10 -4.84 3.86
N TYR A 221 -9.37 -4.14 4.96
CA TYR A 221 -8.56 -4.23 6.17
C TYR A 221 -9.23 -5.02 7.29
N ASN A 222 -8.43 -5.78 8.04
CA ASN A 222 -8.75 -6.15 9.42
C ASN A 222 -7.81 -5.38 10.34
N ILE A 223 -8.35 -4.48 11.15
CA ILE A 223 -7.61 -3.86 12.24
C ILE A 223 -7.82 -4.74 13.46
N GLY A 224 -6.77 -5.41 13.92
CA GLY A 224 -6.83 -6.06 15.22
C GLY A 224 -6.51 -5.08 16.33
N ALA A 225 -6.99 -5.43 17.53
CA ALA A 225 -7.21 -4.54 18.64
C ALA A 225 -6.07 -4.45 19.67
N GLN A 226 -5.05 -5.28 19.54
CA GLN A 226 -3.96 -5.35 20.51
C GLN A 226 -2.63 -5.43 19.77
N PRO A 227 -1.56 -4.77 20.26
CA PRO A 227 -0.29 -4.66 19.58
C PRO A 227 0.45 -5.99 19.35
N ASP A 228 0.03 -7.11 19.98
CA ASP A 228 0.50 -8.49 19.75
C ASP A 228 -0.48 -9.39 18.96
N LEU A 229 -1.68 -8.87 18.69
CA LEU A 229 -2.70 -9.33 17.75
C LEU A 229 -3.14 -10.79 17.82
N SER A 230 -4.02 -11.10 18.78
CA SER A 230 -4.77 -12.37 18.76
C SER A 230 -6.21 -12.23 18.26
N TYR A 231 -6.93 -11.20 18.69
CA TYR A 231 -8.34 -10.90 18.41
C TYR A 231 -8.84 -10.05 19.60
N SER A 232 -9.69 -9.03 19.41
CA SER A 232 -10.45 -8.48 20.53
C SER A 232 -11.91 -8.85 20.37
N PRO A 233 -12.53 -9.51 21.36
CA PRO A 233 -13.96 -9.74 21.35
C PRO A 233 -14.78 -8.44 21.44
N GLN A 234 -14.18 -7.33 21.89
CA GLN A 234 -14.89 -6.05 22.01
C GLN A 234 -15.13 -5.37 20.66
N VAL A 235 -14.23 -5.57 19.69
CA VAL A 235 -14.32 -5.01 18.33
C VAL A 235 -14.21 -6.08 17.24
N GLU A 236 -14.35 -7.33 17.64
CA GLU A 236 -14.33 -8.55 16.83
C GLU A 236 -13.11 -8.73 15.90
N SER A 237 -12.01 -7.98 16.10
CA SER A 237 -10.74 -8.01 15.33
C SER A 237 -10.83 -7.86 13.80
N SER A 238 -12.06 -7.81 13.30
CA SER A 238 -12.49 -7.70 11.93
C SER A 238 -13.28 -6.41 11.89
N VAL A 239 -12.58 -5.29 11.83
CA VAL A 239 -13.17 -3.98 11.52
C VAL A 239 -13.60 -3.94 10.03
N ALA A 240 -13.65 -5.07 9.33
CA ALA A 240 -14.13 -5.19 7.95
C ALA A 240 -15.65 -4.94 7.80
N ALA A 241 -16.39 -4.79 8.91
CA ALA A 241 -17.60 -3.97 8.88
C ALA A 241 -17.17 -2.50 9.05
N SER A 242 -17.11 -1.76 7.94
CA SER A 242 -16.88 -0.31 7.89
C SER A 242 -15.46 0.23 7.61
N ASN A 243 -14.63 -0.47 6.83
CA ASN A 243 -13.32 0.09 6.42
C ASN A 243 -12.74 -0.52 5.12
N ALA A 244 -13.46 -0.37 4.01
CA ALA A 244 -12.89 -0.56 2.67
C ALA A 244 -12.26 0.75 2.19
N GLU A 245 -11.17 0.69 1.44
CA GLU A 245 -10.49 1.89 0.92
C GLU A 245 -10.20 1.70 -0.56
N LEU A 246 -10.56 2.69 -1.37
CA LEU A 246 -10.14 2.80 -2.77
C LEU A 246 -9.05 3.85 -2.83
N GLU A 247 -7.83 3.44 -3.17
CA GLU A 247 -6.67 4.32 -3.33
C GLU A 247 -6.35 4.50 -4.82
N TRP A 248 -5.88 5.68 -5.22
CA TRP A 248 -5.26 5.91 -6.52
C TRP A 248 -3.99 6.74 -6.38
N GLU A 249 -2.93 6.28 -7.03
CA GLU A 249 -1.57 6.82 -6.95
C GLU A 249 -0.97 7.01 -8.35
N VAL A 250 -0.16 8.06 -8.53
CA VAL A 250 0.57 8.25 -9.79
C VAL A 250 1.94 7.59 -9.73
N GLU A 251 2.10 6.54 -10.52
CA GLU A 251 3.33 5.73 -10.59
C GLU A 251 4.45 6.39 -11.40
N GLY A 252 4.07 7.30 -12.30
CA GLY A 252 4.96 7.97 -13.24
C GLY A 252 4.19 8.41 -14.48
N TYR A 253 4.92 8.65 -15.56
CA TYR A 253 4.35 9.16 -16.80
C TYR A 253 5.09 8.63 -18.02
N TYR A 254 4.41 8.62 -19.16
CA TYR A 254 5.03 8.43 -20.46
C TYR A 254 5.17 9.76 -21.19
N ALA A 255 6.29 9.92 -21.86
CA ALA A 255 6.64 11.11 -22.66
C ALA A 255 7.23 10.70 -24.01
N PRO A 256 7.15 11.56 -25.05
CA PRO A 256 7.90 11.34 -26.29
C PRO A 256 9.39 11.11 -26.02
N ARG A 257 9.97 10.07 -26.63
CA ARG A 257 11.38 9.73 -26.43
C ARG A 257 12.30 10.92 -26.68
N GLY A 258 13.23 11.15 -25.76
CA GLY A 258 14.21 12.24 -25.86
C GLY A 258 13.64 13.62 -25.56
N TRP A 259 12.37 13.72 -25.15
CA TRP A 259 11.79 14.95 -24.67
C TRP A 259 11.96 15.07 -23.15
N THR A 260 12.50 16.20 -22.70
CA THR A 260 12.59 16.53 -21.27
C THR A 260 11.50 17.54 -20.94
N PHE A 261 10.63 17.19 -19.99
CA PHE A 261 9.63 18.11 -19.48
C PHE A 261 10.17 18.90 -18.29
N ASP A 262 9.68 20.12 -18.17
CA ASP A 262 9.91 20.94 -16.98
C ASP A 262 9.27 20.28 -15.75
N HIS A 263 9.95 20.40 -14.60
CA HIS A 263 9.57 19.74 -13.36
C HIS A 263 8.18 20.16 -12.87
N ASP A 264 7.89 21.47 -12.89
CA ASP A 264 6.62 22.03 -12.44
C ASP A 264 5.48 21.60 -13.38
N ALA A 265 5.75 21.52 -14.69
CA ALA A 265 4.80 21.03 -15.67
C ALA A 265 4.40 19.57 -15.41
N VAL A 266 5.37 18.71 -15.08
CA VAL A 266 5.08 17.31 -14.72
C VAL A 266 4.24 17.23 -13.45
N TRP A 267 4.62 17.96 -12.38
CA TRP A 267 3.85 17.97 -11.14
C TRP A 267 2.44 18.53 -11.30
N SER A 268 2.27 19.58 -12.11
CA SER A 268 0.95 20.11 -12.47
C SER A 268 0.07 19.05 -13.14
N ALA A 269 0.62 18.28 -14.08
CA ALA A 269 -0.10 17.18 -14.74
C ALA A 269 -0.47 16.06 -13.77
N ILE A 270 0.42 15.73 -12.81
CA ILE A 270 0.16 14.75 -11.75
C ILE A 270 -1.01 15.19 -10.86
N TYR A 271 -0.98 16.42 -10.34
CA TYR A 271 -2.06 16.94 -9.50
C TYR A 271 -3.38 17.01 -10.25
N HIS A 272 -3.36 17.48 -11.50
CA HIS A 272 -4.55 17.48 -12.34
C HIS A 272 -5.13 16.06 -12.50
N THR A 273 -4.28 15.06 -12.73
CA THR A 273 -4.72 13.66 -12.88
C THR A 273 -5.38 13.13 -11.61
N LEU A 274 -4.79 13.40 -10.44
CA LEU A 274 -5.36 12.98 -9.16
C LEU A 274 -6.76 13.56 -8.93
N GLU A 275 -6.96 14.83 -9.24
CA GLU A 275 -8.27 15.50 -9.12
C GLU A 275 -9.26 15.04 -10.19
N ALA A 276 -8.80 14.80 -11.43
CA ALA A 276 -9.64 14.32 -12.52
C ALA A 276 -10.18 12.90 -12.26
N VAL A 277 -9.41 12.06 -11.58
CA VAL A 277 -9.87 10.75 -11.09
C VAL A 277 -10.72 10.90 -9.83
N GLY A 278 -10.31 11.77 -8.92
CA GLY A 278 -10.94 11.93 -7.60
C GLY A 278 -12.35 12.52 -7.64
N ALA A 279 -12.59 13.56 -8.44
CA ALA A 279 -13.90 14.22 -8.48
C ALA A 279 -15.04 13.26 -8.88
N PRO A 280 -14.93 12.47 -9.97
CA PRO A 280 -15.96 11.49 -10.31
C PRO A 280 -16.16 10.41 -9.25
N LEU A 281 -15.09 9.96 -8.59
CA LEU A 281 -15.18 8.99 -7.50
C LEU A 281 -15.92 9.57 -6.29
N ASN A 282 -15.63 10.81 -5.92
CA ASN A 282 -16.33 11.51 -4.84
C ASN A 282 -17.82 11.66 -5.13
N ASP A 283 -18.19 11.95 -6.38
CA ASP A 283 -19.60 12.04 -6.77
C ASP A 283 -20.29 10.67 -6.75
N LEU A 284 -19.69 9.66 -7.40
CA LEU A 284 -20.20 8.29 -7.50
C LEU A 284 -20.45 7.66 -6.12
N TYR A 285 -19.54 7.92 -5.17
CA TYR A 285 -19.57 7.30 -3.86
C TYR A 285 -19.99 8.26 -2.74
N SER A 286 -20.42 9.49 -3.06
CA SER A 286 -20.79 10.55 -2.10
C SER A 286 -21.68 10.09 -0.94
N HIS A 287 -22.66 9.24 -1.23
CA HIS A 287 -23.62 8.71 -0.24
C HIS A 287 -23.02 7.66 0.71
N ALA A 288 -21.87 7.07 0.37
CA ALA A 288 -21.23 5.98 1.09
C ALA A 288 -19.86 6.36 1.67
N ILE A 289 -19.22 7.44 1.19
CA ILE A 289 -17.93 7.90 1.71
C ILE A 289 -18.05 8.21 3.20
N LEU A 290 -17.17 7.59 3.99
CA LEU A 290 -17.05 7.89 5.41
C LEU A 290 -16.26 9.19 5.58
N PRO A 291 -16.77 10.18 6.33
CA PRO A 291 -16.05 11.42 6.59
C PRO A 291 -14.91 11.14 7.59
N ILE A 292 -13.73 10.88 7.05
CA ILE A 292 -12.55 10.51 7.81
C ILE A 292 -11.49 11.60 7.67
N THR A 293 -11.11 12.20 8.79
CA THR A 293 -10.01 13.17 8.87
C THR A 293 -8.70 12.53 9.35
N GLN A 294 -8.65 11.20 9.38
CA GLN A 294 -7.54 10.40 9.87
C GLN A 294 -6.97 9.54 8.76
N SER A 295 -5.66 9.58 8.58
CA SER A 295 -4.94 8.60 7.78
C SER A 295 -5.25 7.18 8.25
N LYS A 296 -5.05 6.20 7.36
CA LYS A 296 -5.20 4.78 7.66
C LYS A 296 -4.49 4.37 8.96
N THR A 297 -3.30 4.90 9.23
CA THR A 297 -2.60 4.56 10.47
C THR A 297 -3.11 5.32 11.68
N GLU A 298 -3.53 6.58 11.56
CA GLU A 298 -4.19 7.27 12.66
C GLU A 298 -5.49 6.58 13.07
N ARG A 299 -6.25 6.03 12.13
CA ARG A 299 -7.42 5.19 12.43
C ARG A 299 -7.02 3.97 13.27
N ILE A 300 -5.91 3.32 12.93
CA ILE A 300 -5.39 2.17 13.69
C ILE A 300 -4.96 2.59 15.10
N LEU A 301 -4.12 3.63 15.24
CA LEU A 301 -3.64 4.08 16.55
C LEU A 301 -4.78 4.60 17.44
N SER A 302 -5.75 5.31 16.88
CA SER A 302 -6.93 5.77 17.61
C SER A 302 -7.81 4.61 18.07
N THR A 303 -7.91 3.56 17.25
CA THR A 303 -8.62 2.32 17.62
C THR A 303 -7.89 1.61 18.77
N LEU A 304 -6.56 1.50 18.73
CA LEU A 304 -5.80 0.92 19.83
C LEU A 304 -5.99 1.72 21.13
N SER A 305 -5.93 3.05 21.04
CA SER A 305 -6.14 3.94 22.17
C SER A 305 -7.56 3.83 22.76
N SER A 306 -8.61 3.76 21.92
CA SER A 306 -9.99 3.61 22.37
C SER A 306 -10.26 2.28 23.07
N LEU A 307 -9.43 1.27 22.79
CA LEU A 307 -9.48 -0.06 23.43
C LEU A 307 -8.66 -0.14 24.72
N GLY A 308 -8.11 0.99 25.19
CA GLY A 308 -7.33 1.04 26.43
C GLY A 308 -5.92 0.45 26.30
N VAL A 309 -5.41 0.27 25.07
CA VAL A 309 -4.02 -0.10 24.86
C VAL A 309 -3.14 1.09 25.27
N SER A 310 -2.29 0.88 26.28
CA SER A 310 -1.33 1.88 26.76
C SER A 310 0.03 1.71 26.10
N GLN A 311 0.85 2.76 26.12
CA GLN A 311 2.24 2.66 25.67
C GLN A 311 3.04 1.63 26.48
N ALA A 312 2.74 1.46 27.77
CA ALA A 312 3.37 0.42 28.60
C ALA A 312 3.06 -1.00 28.12
N HIS A 313 1.80 -1.27 27.74
CA HIS A 313 1.43 -2.56 27.15
C HIS A 313 2.20 -2.84 25.85
N ILE A 314 2.44 -1.81 25.04
CA ILE A 314 3.23 -1.94 23.81
C ILE A 314 4.70 -2.22 24.13
N ASP A 315 5.28 -1.45 25.05
CA ASP A 315 6.69 -1.54 25.40
C ASP A 315 7.02 -2.92 26.01
N GLU A 316 6.10 -3.50 26.79
CA GLU A 316 6.23 -4.86 27.35
C GLU A 316 6.28 -5.96 26.28
N LEU A 317 5.59 -5.77 25.14
CA LEU A 317 5.58 -6.76 24.07
C LEU A 317 6.92 -6.88 23.34
N ASN A 318 7.70 -5.80 23.35
CA ASN A 318 9.03 -5.69 22.77
C ASN A 318 9.14 -6.36 21.39
N LEU A 319 8.15 -6.12 20.52
CA LEU A 319 8.11 -6.74 19.20
C LEU A 319 9.18 -6.16 18.30
N GLN A 320 9.92 -7.04 17.63
CA GLN A 320 11.07 -6.67 16.82
C GLN A 320 10.87 -6.96 15.33
N PRO A 321 11.41 -6.13 14.41
CA PRO A 321 11.19 -6.30 12.98
C PRO A 321 11.63 -7.65 12.41
N TRP A 322 12.74 -8.22 12.92
CA TRP A 322 13.21 -9.53 12.47
C TRP A 322 12.23 -10.67 12.79
N GLU A 323 11.32 -10.50 13.77
CA GLU A 323 10.30 -11.51 14.09
C GLU A 323 9.31 -11.73 12.94
N PHE A 324 9.22 -10.78 11.99
CA PHE A 324 8.47 -10.96 10.75
C PHE A 324 9.14 -11.96 9.81
N LEU A 325 10.47 -11.96 9.73
CA LEU A 325 11.24 -12.86 8.85
C LEU A 325 11.43 -14.27 9.42
N GLN A 326 11.25 -14.45 10.73
CA GLN A 326 11.42 -15.74 11.39
C GLN A 326 10.34 -16.75 10.98
N THR A 327 10.72 -18.02 10.80
CA THR A 327 9.78 -19.12 10.56
C THR A 327 9.15 -19.64 11.85
N GLU A 328 9.81 -19.46 12.99
CA GLU A 328 9.39 -19.89 14.31
C GLU A 328 9.82 -18.86 15.36
N SER A 329 9.04 -18.70 16.43
CA SER A 329 9.42 -17.84 17.56
C SER A 329 9.74 -18.69 18.78
N GLN A 330 10.87 -18.43 19.43
CA GLN A 330 11.21 -19.05 20.71
C GLN A 330 10.40 -18.46 21.88
N HIS A 331 9.80 -17.29 21.68
CA HIS A 331 9.07 -16.55 22.72
C HIS A 331 7.55 -16.62 22.54
N ARG A 332 7.05 -17.02 21.36
CA ARG A 332 5.62 -17.01 21.03
C ARG A 332 5.15 -18.40 20.63
N VAL A 333 4.14 -18.91 21.33
CA VAL A 333 3.59 -20.27 21.16
C VAL A 333 2.08 -20.23 20.92
N LYS A 334 1.45 -21.33 20.48
CA LYS A 334 -0.02 -21.37 20.31
C LYS A 334 -0.71 -21.32 21.68
N SER A 335 -1.79 -20.55 21.80
CA SER A 335 -2.57 -20.46 23.04
C SER A 335 -3.14 -21.82 23.50
N HIS A 336 -3.57 -22.66 22.57
CA HIS A 336 -4.08 -24.01 22.84
C HIS A 336 -2.99 -25.09 22.93
N ASP A 337 -1.74 -24.76 22.58
CA ASP A 337 -0.61 -25.70 22.60
C ASP A 337 0.72 -24.94 22.75
N PRO A 338 1.15 -24.70 24.00
CA PRO A 338 2.40 -23.99 24.29
C PRO A 338 3.67 -24.69 23.81
N SER A 339 3.61 -25.96 23.38
CA SER A 339 4.78 -26.66 22.82
C SER A 339 5.07 -26.28 21.37
N ARG A 340 4.12 -25.60 20.71
CA ARG A 340 4.22 -25.25 19.29
C ARG A 340 4.55 -23.77 19.11
N PRO A 341 5.77 -23.43 18.64
CA PRO A 341 6.12 -22.07 18.34
C PRO A 341 5.27 -21.52 17.18
N VAL A 342 5.05 -20.22 17.17
CA VAL A 342 4.38 -19.50 16.10
C VAL A 342 5.15 -18.22 15.85
N ASN A 343 5.61 -18.00 14.63
CA ASN A 343 6.17 -16.70 14.26
C ASN A 343 5.12 -15.59 14.36
N LEU A 344 5.58 -14.34 14.48
CA LEU A 344 4.70 -13.19 14.64
C LEU A 344 3.65 -13.12 13.52
N LEU A 345 4.10 -13.38 12.29
CA LEU A 345 3.23 -13.44 11.13
C LEU A 345 2.15 -14.53 11.20
N GLY A 346 2.49 -15.74 11.61
CA GLY A 346 1.55 -16.86 11.73
C GLY A 346 0.46 -16.60 12.76
N ARG A 347 0.71 -15.68 13.71
CA ARG A 347 -0.32 -15.12 14.60
C ARG A 347 -1.14 -14.04 13.90
N LEU A 348 -0.49 -13.07 13.25
CA LEU A 348 -1.20 -12.04 12.48
C LEU A 348 -2.18 -12.67 11.50
N ASN A 349 -1.72 -13.59 10.65
CA ASN A 349 -2.53 -14.28 9.64
C ASN A 349 -3.82 -14.91 10.21
N ARG A 350 -3.87 -15.33 11.48
CA ARG A 350 -5.09 -15.90 12.09
C ARG A 350 -6.21 -14.87 12.26
N LEU A 351 -5.88 -13.58 12.34
CA LEU A 351 -6.87 -12.50 12.28
C LEU A 351 -7.64 -12.46 10.94
N PHE A 352 -7.08 -13.03 9.87
CA PHE A 352 -7.75 -13.14 8.57
C PHE A 352 -8.57 -14.41 8.40
N TYR A 353 -8.42 -15.38 9.30
CA TYR A 353 -9.08 -16.68 9.24
C TYR A 353 -10.07 -16.88 10.38
N GLN A 354 -10.73 -15.81 10.84
CA GLN A 354 -11.92 -15.96 11.67
C GLN A 354 -13.01 -16.59 10.78
N PRO A 355 -13.45 -17.84 11.06
CA PRO A 355 -14.40 -18.54 10.19
C PRO A 355 -15.70 -17.77 9.97
N GLU A 356 -16.11 -16.98 10.97
CA GLU A 356 -17.34 -16.19 10.98
C GLU A 356 -17.20 -14.84 10.24
N LEU A 357 -15.97 -14.34 10.05
CA LEU A 357 -15.67 -13.02 9.48
C LEU A 357 -14.55 -13.10 8.43
N GLN A 358 -14.74 -13.99 7.44
CA GLN A 358 -13.76 -14.21 6.39
C GLN A 358 -13.60 -12.96 5.51
N LEU A 359 -12.35 -12.56 5.29
CA LEU A 359 -12.06 -11.57 4.26
C LEU A 359 -12.43 -12.10 2.88
N PRO A 360 -12.89 -11.24 1.97
CA PRO A 360 -13.18 -11.68 0.62
C PRO A 360 -11.96 -12.31 -0.07
N SER A 361 -12.22 -13.37 -0.82
CA SER A 361 -11.16 -14.06 -1.57
C SER A 361 -10.55 -13.14 -2.63
N LEU A 362 -9.28 -13.36 -3.01
CA LEU A 362 -8.65 -12.60 -4.10
C LEU A 362 -9.47 -12.70 -5.40
N ASN A 363 -9.99 -13.89 -5.72
CA ASN A 363 -10.84 -14.07 -6.90
C ASN A 363 -12.09 -13.19 -6.82
N TRP A 364 -12.81 -13.21 -5.69
CA TRP A 364 -14.02 -12.41 -5.51
C TRP A 364 -13.72 -10.92 -5.63
N MET A 365 -12.62 -10.44 -5.05
CA MET A 365 -12.22 -9.04 -5.14
C MET A 365 -11.88 -8.62 -6.58
N HIS A 366 -11.19 -9.48 -7.32
CA HIS A 366 -10.90 -9.22 -8.72
C HIS A 366 -12.16 -9.25 -9.59
N ASP A 367 -13.12 -10.13 -9.31
CA ASP A 367 -14.39 -10.15 -10.03
C ASP A 367 -15.27 -8.95 -9.65
N LEU A 368 -15.21 -8.51 -8.39
CA LEU A 368 -15.94 -7.34 -7.89
C LEU A 368 -15.54 -6.06 -8.62
N ILE A 369 -14.26 -5.84 -8.88
CA ILE A 369 -13.79 -4.55 -9.43
C ILE A 369 -14.08 -4.37 -10.93
N LEU A 370 -14.52 -5.40 -11.64
CA LEU A 370 -14.68 -5.41 -13.10
C LEU A 370 -15.94 -4.71 -13.58
#